data_AF-A0A7Y2AMT6-F1
#
_entry.id   AF-A0A7Y2AMT6-F1
#
_cell.length_a   1.000
_cell.length_b   1.000
_cell.length_c   1.000
_cell.angle_alpha   90.00
_cell.angle_beta   90.00
_cell.angle_gamma   90.00
#
_symmetry.space_group_name_H-M   'P 1'
#
loop_
_entity.id
_entity.type
_entity.pdbx_description
1 polymer ?
#
loop_
_entity_poly.entity_id
_entity_poly.type
_entity_poly.pdbx_seq_one_letter_code
_entity_poly.pdbx_strand_id
1 'polypeptide(L)'
;FGTLHEVGHGMYEQGLRTDDWFGLPPGTYTSLGIHESQSRMWENQVGRGRPFWDWIYQDAQRTFASALADTSLDEFYFAVNTVEPSLIRVEADEATYNLHILIRFDLERQLIAGTLSVDQLPQAWNDRYENDLGIVPPSDAEGVLQDVHWSAGLFGYFPTYTLGNLVSAQLYDKADQDLGSLDAMFAKGEFEPLLQWLRQNVHRWGQCYGGNELVHRATGSDLSAEHLIRYLNTKLRPLYGL
;
A
#
# COMPACT_ATOMS: atom_id res chain seq x y z
N PHE A 1 12.42 0.73 0.52
CA PHE A 1 10.97 0.59 0.28
C PHE A 1 10.35 1.85 -0.33
N GLY A 2 10.59 3.05 0.19
CA GLY A 2 10.13 4.29 -0.45
C GLY A 2 10.44 4.39 -1.96
N THR A 3 11.64 4.01 -2.40
CA THR A 3 11.94 3.95 -3.84
C THR A 3 11.04 2.96 -4.61
N LEU A 4 10.75 1.78 -4.06
CA LEU A 4 9.86 0.81 -4.72
C LEU A 4 8.42 1.32 -4.78
N HIS A 5 7.97 2.02 -3.73
CA HIS A 5 6.68 2.70 -3.69
C HIS A 5 6.55 3.71 -4.83
N GLU A 6 7.49 4.65 -4.93
CA GLU A 6 7.48 5.66 -6.00
C GLU A 6 7.68 5.07 -7.39
N VAL A 7 8.47 4.00 -7.51
CA VAL A 7 8.61 3.27 -8.78
C VAL A 7 7.29 2.65 -9.19
N GLY A 8 6.48 2.13 -8.27
CA GLY A 8 5.15 1.61 -8.60
C GLY A 8 4.20 2.71 -9.12
N HIS A 9 4.24 3.90 -8.54
CA HIS A 9 3.57 5.08 -9.11
C HIS A 9 4.10 5.41 -10.51
N GLY A 10 5.43 5.45 -10.67
CA GLY A 10 6.07 5.75 -11.96
C GLY A 10 5.73 4.72 -13.04
N MET A 11 5.67 3.43 -12.71
CA MET A 11 5.30 2.36 -13.64
C MET A 11 3.85 2.50 -14.12
N TYR A 12 2.93 2.95 -13.27
CA TYR A 12 1.57 3.23 -13.70
C TYR A 12 1.53 4.37 -14.71
N GLU A 13 2.16 5.50 -14.38
CA GLU A 13 2.22 6.68 -15.27
C GLU A 13 2.85 6.34 -16.62
N GLN A 14 3.96 5.58 -16.61
CA GLN A 14 4.63 5.10 -17.84
C GLN A 14 3.80 4.09 -18.64
N GLY A 15 2.81 3.45 -18.02
CA GLY A 15 1.89 2.52 -18.67
C GLY A 15 0.65 3.19 -19.27
N LEU A 16 0.44 4.49 -19.02
CA LEU A 16 -0.65 5.27 -19.61
C LEU A 16 -0.40 5.48 -21.12
N ARG A 17 -1.48 5.70 -21.87
CA ARG A 17 -1.41 5.92 -23.32
C ARG A 17 -1.06 7.37 -23.67
N THR A 18 0.01 7.91 -23.08
CA THR A 18 0.38 9.33 -23.24
C THR A 18 0.73 9.69 -24.68
N ASP A 19 1.33 8.78 -25.44
CA ASP A 19 1.71 9.05 -26.83
C ASP A 19 0.49 9.41 -27.72
N ASP A 20 -0.65 8.78 -27.44
CA ASP A 20 -1.90 9.00 -28.17
C ASP A 20 -2.85 10.00 -27.47
N TRP A 21 -2.80 10.09 -26.13
CA TRP A 21 -3.84 10.73 -25.30
C TRP A 21 -3.32 11.71 -24.25
N PHE A 22 -2.08 12.19 -24.35
CA PHE A 22 -1.54 13.18 -23.41
C PHE A 22 -2.49 14.39 -23.29
N GLY A 23 -2.79 14.79 -22.04
CA GLY A 23 -3.69 15.89 -21.72
C GLY A 23 -5.19 15.57 -21.85
N LEU A 24 -5.55 14.35 -22.25
CA LEU A 24 -6.93 13.85 -22.27
C LEU A 24 -7.16 12.85 -21.11
N PRO A 25 -8.42 12.62 -20.68
CA PRO A 25 -8.72 11.70 -19.58
C PRO A 25 -8.10 10.29 -19.71
N PRO A 26 -8.07 9.64 -20.89
CA PRO A 26 -7.41 8.33 -21.04
C PRO A 26 -5.88 8.36 -20.90
N GLY A 27 -5.24 9.53 -20.99
CA GLY A 27 -3.81 9.73 -20.80
C GLY A 27 -3.42 10.15 -19.38
N THR A 28 -4.33 10.09 -18.43
CA THR A 28 -4.07 10.33 -16.99
C THR A 28 -4.62 9.18 -16.14
N TYR A 29 -4.14 9.06 -14.90
CA TYR A 29 -4.52 8.00 -13.98
C TYR A 29 -5.99 8.08 -13.53
N THR A 30 -6.56 6.92 -13.20
CA THR A 30 -7.99 6.76 -12.89
C THR A 30 -8.41 7.45 -11.60
N SER A 31 -7.71 7.16 -10.50
CA SER A 31 -7.99 7.71 -9.17
C SER A 31 -6.78 7.50 -8.25
N LEU A 32 -6.74 8.22 -7.13
CA LEU A 32 -5.69 8.06 -6.12
C LEU A 32 -5.62 6.63 -5.55
N GLY A 33 -6.76 5.97 -5.33
CA GLY A 33 -6.79 4.59 -4.85
C GLY A 33 -6.22 3.59 -5.85
N ILE A 34 -6.49 3.77 -7.15
CA ILE A 34 -5.83 2.95 -8.18
C ILE A 34 -4.34 3.28 -8.24
N HIS A 35 -3.95 4.55 -8.13
CA HIS A 35 -2.55 4.95 -8.16
C HIS A 35 -1.74 4.37 -7.00
N GLU A 36 -2.25 4.49 -5.78
CA GLU A 36 -1.68 3.91 -4.56
C GLU A 36 -1.64 2.37 -4.63
N SER A 37 -2.60 1.73 -5.31
CA SER A 37 -2.55 0.28 -5.46
C SER A 37 -1.31 -0.19 -6.21
N GLN A 38 -0.82 0.61 -7.16
CA GLN A 38 0.38 0.29 -7.92
C GLN A 38 1.62 0.49 -7.06
N SER A 39 1.73 1.61 -6.33
CA SER A 39 2.85 1.84 -5.41
C SER A 39 2.94 0.76 -4.34
N ARG A 40 1.82 0.43 -3.70
CA ARG A 40 1.75 -0.61 -2.66
C ARG A 40 2.10 -1.99 -3.20
N MET A 41 1.62 -2.36 -4.39
CA MET A 41 1.95 -3.67 -4.98
C MET A 41 3.46 -3.87 -5.11
N TRP A 42 4.16 -2.90 -5.69
CA TRP A 42 5.60 -2.98 -5.92
C TRP A 42 6.41 -2.82 -4.63
N GLU A 43 5.94 -2.00 -3.69
CA GLU A 43 6.56 -1.86 -2.37
C GLU A 43 6.46 -3.15 -1.55
N ASN A 44 5.25 -3.70 -1.45
CA ASN A 44 4.87 -4.63 -0.39
C ASN A 44 4.74 -6.07 -0.87
N GLN A 45 3.78 -6.35 -1.77
CA GLN A 45 3.58 -7.69 -2.32
C GLN A 45 4.83 -8.19 -3.05
N VAL A 46 5.49 -7.30 -3.82
CA VAL A 46 6.75 -7.61 -4.49
C VAL A 46 7.94 -7.33 -3.58
N GLY A 47 8.22 -6.05 -3.25
CA GLY A 47 9.46 -5.64 -2.59
C GLY A 47 9.68 -6.16 -1.17
N ARG A 48 8.62 -6.37 -0.40
CA ARG A 48 8.66 -7.01 0.93
C ARG A 48 8.26 -8.49 0.87
N GLY A 49 8.03 -9.04 -0.32
CA GLY A 49 7.77 -10.46 -0.54
C GLY A 49 9.04 -11.28 -0.40
N ARG A 50 8.93 -12.50 0.12
CA ARG A 50 10.07 -13.43 0.25
C ARG A 50 10.78 -13.69 -1.09
N PRO A 51 10.06 -13.94 -2.21
CA PRO A 51 10.69 -14.21 -3.50
C PRO A 51 11.62 -13.10 -4.00
N PHE A 52 11.29 -11.84 -3.75
CA PHE A 52 12.16 -10.71 -4.13
C PHE A 52 13.51 -10.79 -3.42
N TRP A 53 13.52 -11.17 -2.14
CA TRP A 53 14.74 -11.31 -1.35
C TRP A 53 15.48 -12.62 -1.63
N ASP A 54 14.79 -13.71 -1.98
CA ASP A 54 15.48 -14.91 -2.49
C ASP A 54 16.33 -14.59 -3.73
N TRP A 55 15.87 -13.65 -4.57
CA TRP A 55 16.60 -13.19 -5.75
C TRP A 55 17.77 -12.25 -5.42
N ILE A 56 17.54 -11.18 -4.64
CA ILE A 56 18.51 -10.07 -4.51
C ILE A 56 19.35 -10.10 -3.24
N TYR A 57 19.02 -10.91 -2.23
CA TYR A 57 19.62 -10.78 -0.90
C TYR A 57 21.13 -11.01 -0.88
N GLN A 58 21.65 -11.90 -1.73
CA GLN A 58 23.10 -12.09 -1.84
C GLN A 58 23.82 -10.84 -2.34
N ASP A 59 23.21 -10.08 -3.26
CA ASP A 59 23.75 -8.79 -3.71
C ASP A 59 23.66 -7.74 -2.60
N ALA A 60 22.57 -7.72 -1.84
CA ALA A 60 22.43 -6.85 -0.67
C ALA A 60 23.51 -7.14 0.37
N GLN A 61 23.75 -8.42 0.70
CA GLN A 61 24.82 -8.83 1.62
C GLN A 61 26.21 -8.43 1.12
N ARG A 62 26.50 -8.62 -0.17
CA ARG A 62 27.78 -8.18 -0.76
C ARG A 62 27.96 -6.67 -0.68
N THR A 63 26.90 -5.92 -0.96
CA THR A 63 26.93 -4.45 -1.00
C THR A 63 27.05 -3.84 0.40
N PHE A 64 26.37 -4.44 1.38
CA PHE A 64 26.31 -3.96 2.76
C PHE A 64 26.97 -4.95 3.73
N ALA A 65 28.14 -5.47 3.35
CA ALA A 65 28.82 -6.55 4.07
C ALA A 65 29.07 -6.22 5.55
N SER A 66 29.37 -4.96 5.88
CA SER A 66 29.59 -4.55 7.27
C SER A 66 28.35 -4.63 8.16
N ALA A 67 27.15 -4.62 7.56
CA ALA A 67 25.87 -4.65 8.28
C ALA A 67 25.16 -6.00 8.18
N LEU A 68 25.34 -6.76 7.09
CA LEU A 68 24.54 -7.95 6.78
C LEU A 68 25.33 -9.26 6.70
N ALA A 69 26.65 -9.25 6.91
CA ALA A 69 27.49 -10.45 6.74
C ALA A 69 27.04 -11.64 7.60
N ASP A 70 26.62 -11.38 8.84
CA ASP A 70 26.19 -12.41 9.80
C ASP A 70 24.66 -12.53 9.91
N THR A 71 23.92 -11.84 9.05
CA THR A 71 22.45 -11.89 9.02
C THR A 71 22.01 -12.92 7.99
N SER A 72 21.10 -13.82 8.39
CA SER A 72 20.45 -14.74 7.46
C SER A 72 19.33 -14.06 6.68
N LEU A 73 18.96 -14.65 5.55
CA LEU A 73 17.81 -14.19 4.78
C LEU A 73 16.51 -14.22 5.58
N ASP A 74 16.31 -15.24 6.43
CA ASP A 74 15.11 -15.36 7.25
C ASP A 74 15.03 -14.23 8.29
N GLU A 75 16.14 -13.90 8.96
CA GLU A 75 16.21 -12.78 9.90
C GLU A 75 15.96 -11.43 9.22
N PHE A 76 16.56 -11.22 8.05
CA PHE A 76 16.35 -10.00 7.27
C PHE A 76 14.89 -9.88 6.80
N TYR A 77 14.33 -10.97 6.28
CA TYR A 77 12.95 -11.02 5.82
C TYR A 77 11.95 -10.75 6.96
N PHE A 78 12.20 -11.29 8.15
CA PHE A 78 11.42 -10.95 9.34
C PHE A 78 11.55 -9.46 9.67
N ALA A 79 12.77 -8.93 9.74
CA ALA A 79 13.03 -7.53 10.13
C ALA A 79 12.29 -6.51 9.24
N VAL A 80 12.27 -6.72 7.91
CA VAL A 80 11.58 -5.81 6.98
C VAL A 80 10.05 -5.97 6.97
N ASN A 81 9.53 -6.95 7.71
CA ASN A 81 8.10 -7.22 7.93
C ASN A 81 7.73 -7.20 9.43
N THR A 82 8.47 -6.42 10.22
CA THR A 82 8.14 -6.18 11.63
C THR A 82 6.78 -5.47 11.73
N VAL A 83 5.97 -5.89 12.70
CA VAL A 83 4.62 -5.39 12.97
C VAL A 83 4.59 -4.87 14.40
N GLU A 84 4.29 -3.59 14.56
CA GLU A 84 4.26 -2.92 15.85
C GLU A 84 3.30 -1.72 15.79
N PRO A 85 2.39 -1.55 16.76
CA PRO A 85 1.65 -0.31 16.89
C PRO A 85 2.59 0.89 17.02
N SER A 86 2.48 1.85 16.11
CA SER A 86 3.35 3.02 16.03
C SER A 86 2.52 4.30 15.83
N LEU A 87 3.11 5.46 16.09
CA LEU A 87 2.38 6.73 16.03
C LEU A 87 2.27 7.29 14.60
N ILE A 88 3.34 7.14 13.83
CA ILE A 88 3.56 7.81 12.55
C ILE A 88 3.05 6.96 11.39
N ARG A 89 1.95 7.39 10.79
CA ARG A 89 1.27 6.65 9.70
C ARG A 89 2.19 6.28 8.53
N VAL A 90 3.09 7.17 8.12
CA VAL A 90 3.98 6.93 6.96
C VAL A 90 5.08 5.90 7.25
N GLU A 91 5.29 5.56 8.52
CA GLU A 91 6.27 4.57 8.98
C GLU A 91 5.61 3.26 9.45
N ALA A 92 4.28 3.23 9.56
CA ALA A 92 3.51 2.08 10.02
C ALA A 92 3.66 0.85 9.10
N ASP A 93 3.59 -0.33 9.70
CA ASP A 93 3.70 -1.61 9.01
C ASP A 93 2.40 -1.99 8.26
N GLU A 94 2.47 -3.04 7.43
CA GLU A 94 1.34 -3.46 6.59
C GLU A 94 0.07 -3.86 7.35
N ALA A 95 0.19 -4.36 8.58
CA ALA A 95 -0.94 -4.78 9.40
C ALA A 95 -1.59 -3.61 10.13
N THR A 96 -0.80 -2.65 10.62
CA THR A 96 -1.30 -1.51 11.42
C THR A 96 -1.67 -0.29 10.57
N TYR A 97 -1.07 -0.12 9.39
CA TYR A 97 -1.25 1.08 8.54
C TYR A 97 -2.71 1.46 8.29
N ASN A 98 -3.57 0.47 8.00
CA ASN A 98 -4.99 0.75 7.68
C ASN A 98 -5.80 1.25 8.90
N LEU A 99 -5.34 0.99 10.13
CA LEU A 99 -5.95 1.54 11.35
C LEU A 99 -5.71 3.04 11.45
N HIS A 100 -4.53 3.52 11.07
CA HIS A 100 -4.25 4.97 11.00
C HIS A 100 -5.20 5.69 10.04
N ILE A 101 -5.54 5.05 8.92
CA ILE A 101 -6.49 5.58 7.93
C ILE A 101 -7.92 5.56 8.49
N LEU A 102 -8.31 4.47 9.15
CA LEU A 102 -9.62 4.36 9.80
C LEU A 102 -9.86 5.47 10.83
N ILE A 103 -8.87 5.74 11.68
CA ILE A 103 -8.93 6.81 12.69
C ILE A 103 -9.21 8.15 12.01
N ARG A 104 -8.42 8.51 10.99
CA ARG A 104 -8.57 9.79 10.27
C ARG A 104 -9.92 9.88 9.57
N PHE A 105 -10.32 8.83 8.87
CA PHE A 105 -11.60 8.79 8.15
C PHE A 105 -12.79 8.99 9.09
N ASP A 106 -12.77 8.33 10.26
CA ASP A 106 -13.89 8.48 11.18
C ASP A 106 -13.92 9.87 11.84
N LEU A 107 -12.75 10.43 12.19
CA LEU A 107 -12.66 11.81 12.66
C LEU A 107 -13.14 12.81 11.60
N GLU A 108 -12.78 12.63 10.32
CA GLU A 108 -13.30 13.44 9.22
C GLU A 108 -14.83 13.37 9.13
N ARG A 109 -15.42 12.17 9.25
CA ARG A 109 -16.88 12.01 9.24
C ARG A 109 -17.54 12.78 10.38
N GLN A 110 -16.98 12.73 11.58
CA GLN A 110 -17.54 13.44 12.73
C GLN A 110 -17.41 14.96 12.60
N LEU A 111 -16.27 15.45 12.09
CA LEU A 111 -16.08 16.88 11.80
C LEU A 111 -17.08 17.37 10.75
N ILE A 112 -17.25 16.64 9.65
CA ILE A 112 -18.18 17.00 8.57
C ILE A 112 -19.64 16.93 9.03
N ALA A 113 -19.98 15.95 9.88
CA ALA A 113 -21.31 15.83 10.46
C ALA A 113 -21.61 16.88 11.54
N GLY A 114 -20.60 17.63 12.01
CA GLY A 114 -20.74 18.59 13.10
C GLY A 114 -20.92 17.95 14.48
N THR A 115 -20.64 16.66 14.62
CA THR A 115 -20.71 15.94 15.91
C THR A 115 -19.41 16.02 16.71
N LEU A 116 -18.32 16.49 16.09
CA LEU A 116 -17.03 16.79 16.70
C LEU A 116 -16.62 18.21 16.32
N SER A 117 -16.20 19.02 17.29
CA SER A 117 -15.63 20.35 17.02
C SER A 117 -14.11 20.30 16.89
N VAL A 118 -13.52 21.29 16.21
CA VAL A 118 -12.07 21.32 15.92
C VAL A 118 -11.23 21.41 17.20
N ASP A 119 -11.70 22.13 18.22
CA ASP A 119 -11.05 22.26 19.53
C ASP A 119 -11.02 20.93 20.32
N GLN A 120 -11.93 20.00 20.01
CA GLN A 120 -11.98 18.66 20.62
C GLN A 120 -11.12 17.64 19.87
N LEU A 121 -10.66 17.96 18.66
CA LEU A 121 -9.96 17.03 17.77
C LEU A 121 -8.67 16.44 18.38
N PRO A 122 -7.83 17.17 19.14
CA PRO A 122 -6.65 16.58 19.78
C PRO A 122 -7.00 15.46 20.76
N GLN A 123 -8.02 15.66 21.60
CA GLN A 123 -8.46 14.62 22.54
C GLN A 123 -9.09 13.44 21.80
N ALA A 124 -9.98 13.70 20.84
CA ALA A 124 -10.62 12.65 20.05
C ALA A 124 -9.58 11.82 19.27
N TRP A 125 -8.50 12.44 18.79
CA TRP A 125 -7.38 11.74 18.17
C TRP A 125 -6.70 10.79 19.15
N ASN A 126 -6.35 11.27 20.34
CA ASN A 126 -5.68 10.48 21.37
C ASN A 126 -6.55 9.30 21.81
N ASP A 127 -7.84 9.53 22.04
CA ASP A 127 -8.80 8.48 22.39
C ASP A 127 -8.87 7.40 21.30
N ARG A 128 -8.82 7.81 20.02
CA ARG A 128 -8.86 6.85 18.90
C ARG A 128 -7.57 6.07 18.74
N TYR A 129 -6.41 6.71 18.90
CA TYR A 129 -5.13 5.99 18.90
C TYR A 129 -5.03 5.02 20.09
N GLU A 130 -5.51 5.38 21.27
CA GLU A 130 -5.54 4.47 22.42
C GLU A 130 -6.45 3.26 22.16
N ASN A 131 -7.67 3.50 21.68
CA ASN A 131 -8.65 2.43 21.46
C ASN A 131 -8.29 1.51 20.29
N ASP A 132 -7.78 2.07 19.18
CA ASP A 132 -7.57 1.32 17.94
C ASP A 132 -6.14 0.76 17.82
N LEU A 133 -5.14 1.40 18.45
CA LEU A 133 -3.72 1.00 18.39
C LEU A 133 -3.08 0.73 19.76
N GLY A 134 -3.75 1.03 20.88
CA GLY A 134 -3.22 0.78 22.22
C GLY A 134 -2.11 1.75 22.67
N ILE A 135 -1.93 2.86 21.97
CA ILE A 135 -0.85 3.84 22.21
C ILE A 135 -1.41 5.26 22.17
N VAL A 136 -0.75 6.19 22.85
CA VAL A 136 -1.15 7.61 22.90
C VAL A 136 0.02 8.49 22.47
N PRO A 137 -0.18 9.45 21.55
CA PRO A 137 0.87 10.42 21.20
C PRO A 137 1.30 11.25 22.42
N PRO A 138 2.61 11.52 22.61
CA PRO A 138 3.09 12.32 23.74
C PRO A 138 2.82 13.83 23.56
N SER A 139 2.48 14.27 22.34
CA SER A 139 2.17 15.65 22.00
C SER A 139 1.32 15.72 20.74
N ASP A 140 0.65 16.87 20.52
CA ASP A 140 -0.12 17.11 19.28
C ASP A 140 0.75 17.06 18.02
N ALA A 141 2.04 17.38 18.14
CA ALA A 141 3.00 17.33 17.03
C ALA A 141 3.20 15.89 16.50
N GLU A 142 3.22 14.91 17.40
CA GLU A 142 3.28 13.48 17.08
C GLU A 142 1.88 12.84 16.98
N GLY A 143 0.85 13.59 17.34
CA GLY A 143 -0.56 13.20 17.27
C GLY A 143 -1.26 13.84 16.07
N VAL A 144 -2.29 14.63 16.35
CA VAL A 144 -3.21 15.21 15.37
C VAL A 144 -2.53 16.09 14.30
N LEU A 145 -1.33 16.65 14.57
CA LEU A 145 -0.59 17.50 13.64
C LEU A 145 0.45 16.74 12.79
N GLN A 146 0.53 15.41 12.91
CA GLN A 146 1.57 14.63 12.21
C GLN A 146 1.45 14.65 10.67
N ASP A 147 0.25 14.90 10.16
CA ASP A 147 -0.06 14.88 8.72
C ASP A 147 -0.48 16.26 8.20
N VAL A 148 0.01 16.61 7.01
CA VAL A 148 -0.28 17.91 6.37
C VAL A 148 -1.69 18.01 5.77
N HIS A 149 -2.36 16.89 5.53
CA HIS A 149 -3.57 16.79 4.70
C HIS A 149 -4.68 17.77 5.08
N TRP A 150 -5.08 17.81 6.35
CA TRP A 150 -6.16 18.70 6.80
C TRP A 150 -5.79 20.18 6.69
N SER A 151 -4.52 20.53 6.93
CA SER A 151 -4.03 21.90 6.74
C SER A 151 -4.05 22.34 5.27
N ALA A 152 -3.93 21.39 4.34
CA ALA A 152 -4.04 21.59 2.89
C ALA A 152 -5.47 21.44 2.36
N GLY A 153 -6.47 21.23 3.22
CA GLY A 153 -7.86 21.05 2.85
C GLY A 153 -8.20 19.69 2.21
N LEU A 154 -7.34 18.68 2.36
CA LEU A 154 -7.48 17.35 1.75
C LEU A 154 -8.37 16.43 2.59
N PHE A 155 -9.64 16.81 2.78
CA PHE A 155 -10.66 15.96 3.43
C PHE A 155 -11.21 14.90 2.48
N GLY A 156 -11.45 13.68 2.97
CA GLY A 156 -11.85 12.54 2.15
C GLY A 156 -10.69 11.93 1.34
N TYR A 157 -9.46 12.39 1.58
CA TYR A 157 -8.26 11.92 0.89
C TYR A 157 -7.73 10.63 1.51
N PHE A 158 -7.63 10.55 2.85
CA PHE A 158 -7.04 9.39 3.53
C PHE A 158 -7.62 8.02 3.15
N PRO A 159 -8.94 7.85 2.97
CA PRO A 159 -9.51 6.57 2.55
C PRO A 159 -8.90 6.00 1.27
N THR A 160 -8.37 6.87 0.40
CA THR A 160 -7.71 6.43 -0.84
C THR A 160 -6.47 5.58 -0.60
N TYR A 161 -5.75 5.77 0.52
CA TYR A 161 -4.59 4.94 0.86
C TYR A 161 -4.99 3.49 1.18
N THR A 162 -6.04 3.30 1.99
CA THR A 162 -6.56 1.96 2.28
C THR A 162 -7.20 1.33 1.05
N LEU A 163 -7.91 2.09 0.21
CA LEU A 163 -8.37 1.59 -1.09
C LEU A 163 -7.19 1.09 -1.94
N GLY A 164 -6.05 1.77 -1.92
CA GLY A 164 -4.81 1.30 -2.56
C GLY A 164 -4.38 -0.09 -2.10
N ASN A 165 -4.31 -0.31 -0.78
CA ASN A 165 -3.97 -1.63 -0.22
C ASN A 165 -4.96 -2.74 -0.63
N LEU A 166 -6.26 -2.44 -0.60
CA LEU A 166 -7.33 -3.39 -0.97
C LEU A 166 -7.23 -3.76 -2.47
N VAL A 167 -7.15 -2.76 -3.34
CA VAL A 167 -7.05 -2.94 -4.79
C VAL A 167 -5.75 -3.66 -5.15
N SER A 168 -4.63 -3.31 -4.49
CA SER A 168 -3.33 -3.94 -4.71
C SER A 168 -3.40 -5.45 -4.49
N ALA A 169 -3.93 -5.87 -3.34
CA ALA A 169 -4.04 -7.29 -3.02
C ALA A 169 -4.98 -8.04 -3.98
N GLN A 170 -6.10 -7.43 -4.39
CA GLN A 170 -7.05 -8.07 -5.31
C GLN A 170 -6.51 -8.18 -6.74
N LEU A 171 -5.81 -7.15 -7.23
CA LEU A 171 -5.13 -7.20 -8.53
C LEU A 171 -4.00 -8.23 -8.51
N TYR A 172 -3.21 -8.28 -7.43
CA TYR A 172 -2.12 -9.23 -7.29
C TYR A 172 -2.63 -10.69 -7.30
N ASP A 173 -3.66 -10.99 -6.51
CA ASP A 173 -4.28 -12.33 -6.47
C ASP A 173 -4.78 -12.75 -7.86
N LYS A 174 -5.42 -11.82 -8.59
CA LYS A 174 -5.83 -12.11 -9.97
C LYS A 174 -4.65 -12.33 -10.92
N ALA A 175 -3.62 -11.48 -10.85
CA ALA A 175 -2.45 -11.59 -11.71
C ALA A 175 -1.71 -12.92 -11.49
N ASP A 176 -1.57 -13.38 -10.25
CA ASP A 176 -1.00 -14.70 -9.92
C ASP A 176 -1.84 -15.85 -10.49
N GLN A 177 -3.16 -15.76 -10.42
CA GLN A 177 -4.04 -16.77 -11.04
C GLN A 177 -3.89 -16.82 -12.57
N ASP A 178 -3.75 -15.66 -13.22
CA ASP A 178 -3.67 -15.57 -14.68
C ASP A 178 -2.29 -15.95 -15.24
N LEU A 179 -1.22 -15.58 -14.53
CA LEU A 179 0.17 -15.78 -14.96
C LEU A 179 0.78 -17.08 -14.42
N GLY A 180 0.13 -17.73 -13.47
CA GLY A 180 0.73 -18.77 -12.63
C GLY A 180 1.57 -18.16 -11.51
N SER A 181 2.40 -18.97 -10.86
CA SER A 181 3.13 -18.55 -9.65
C SER A 181 4.08 -17.38 -9.90
N LEU A 182 3.68 -16.17 -9.47
CA LEU A 182 4.51 -14.96 -9.47
C LEU A 182 5.73 -15.14 -8.57
N ASP A 183 5.57 -15.84 -7.44
CA ASP A 183 6.66 -16.14 -6.51
C ASP A 183 7.81 -16.88 -7.22
N ALA A 184 7.51 -17.85 -8.07
CA ALA A 184 8.52 -18.60 -8.82
C ALA A 184 9.26 -17.73 -9.86
N MET A 185 8.60 -16.69 -10.38
CA MET A 185 9.18 -15.73 -11.32
C MET A 185 10.08 -14.72 -10.57
N PHE A 186 9.59 -14.16 -9.48
CA PHE A 186 10.30 -13.14 -8.70
C PHE A 186 11.56 -13.67 -8.05
N ALA A 187 11.58 -14.94 -7.61
CA ALA A 187 12.79 -15.61 -7.11
C ALA A 187 13.92 -15.71 -8.16
N LYS A 188 13.62 -15.45 -9.44
CA LYS A 188 14.59 -15.41 -10.55
C LYS A 188 14.82 -14.00 -11.10
N GLY A 189 14.18 -12.98 -10.53
CA GLY A 189 14.21 -11.61 -11.03
C GLY A 189 13.31 -11.36 -12.24
N GLU A 190 12.34 -12.21 -12.51
CA GLU A 190 11.43 -12.10 -13.65
C GLU A 190 10.17 -11.29 -13.26
N PHE A 191 10.24 -9.96 -13.34
CA PHE A 191 9.14 -9.06 -12.97
C PHE A 191 8.27 -8.56 -14.14
N GLU A 192 8.79 -8.68 -15.36
CA GLU A 192 8.14 -8.20 -16.59
C GLU A 192 6.75 -8.80 -16.81
N PRO A 193 6.48 -10.10 -16.53
CA PRO A 193 5.14 -10.65 -16.71
C PRO A 193 4.06 -9.93 -15.90
N LEU A 194 4.33 -9.61 -14.62
CA LEU A 194 3.40 -8.84 -13.78
C LEU A 194 3.19 -7.43 -14.35
N LEU A 195 4.28 -6.74 -14.72
CA LEU A 195 4.18 -5.39 -15.27
C LEU A 195 3.35 -5.37 -16.57
N GLN A 196 3.53 -6.35 -17.45
CA GLN A 196 2.75 -6.46 -18.68
C GLN A 196 1.27 -6.77 -18.42
N TRP A 197 0.97 -7.63 -17.44
CA TRP A 197 -0.41 -7.86 -17.02
C TRP A 197 -1.06 -6.57 -16.50
N LEU A 198 -0.36 -5.80 -15.66
CA LEU A 198 -0.85 -4.52 -15.16
C LEU A 198 -1.05 -3.49 -16.27
N ARG A 199 -0.14 -3.43 -17.24
CA ARG A 199 -0.27 -2.55 -18.41
C ARG A 199 -1.53 -2.84 -19.21
N GLN A 200 -1.83 -4.12 -19.41
CA GLN A 200 -2.97 -4.56 -20.21
C GLN A 200 -4.31 -4.39 -19.48
N ASN A 201 -4.34 -4.69 -18.19
CA ASN A 201 -5.58 -4.77 -17.43
C ASN A 201 -5.90 -3.49 -16.63
N VAL A 202 -4.90 -2.66 -16.35
CA VAL A 202 -5.04 -1.47 -15.49
C VAL A 202 -4.50 -0.23 -16.20
N HIS A 203 -3.21 -0.19 -16.53
CA HIS A 203 -2.54 1.08 -16.85
C HIS A 203 -3.08 1.75 -18.11
N ARG A 204 -3.18 1.00 -19.20
CA ARG A 204 -3.58 1.54 -20.52
C ARG A 204 -4.95 2.20 -20.57
N TRP A 205 -5.79 1.99 -19.55
CA TRP A 205 -7.17 2.48 -19.53
C TRP A 205 -7.28 3.91 -19.04
N GLY A 206 -6.32 4.42 -18.25
CA GLY A 206 -6.41 5.77 -17.68
C GLY A 206 -7.78 6.06 -17.08
N GLN A 207 -8.37 7.22 -17.37
CA GLN A 207 -9.75 7.55 -16.93
C GLN A 207 -10.86 7.06 -17.88
N CYS A 208 -10.65 6.00 -18.67
CA CYS A 208 -11.75 5.40 -19.45
C CYS A 208 -12.84 4.77 -18.56
N TYR A 209 -12.48 4.32 -17.36
CA TYR A 209 -13.38 3.67 -16.41
C TYR A 209 -13.22 4.30 -15.03
N GLY A 210 -14.29 4.28 -14.22
CA GLY A 210 -14.17 4.57 -12.79
C GLY A 210 -13.39 3.47 -12.06
N GLY A 211 -12.84 3.76 -10.88
CA GLY A 211 -11.99 2.82 -10.13
C GLY A 211 -12.64 1.45 -9.90
N ASN A 212 -13.89 1.42 -9.43
CA ASN A 212 -14.61 0.15 -9.18
C ASN A 212 -14.82 -0.65 -10.48
N GLU A 213 -15.20 0.02 -11.56
CA GLU A 213 -15.40 -0.61 -12.88
C GLU A 213 -14.07 -1.16 -13.42
N LEU A 214 -12.96 -0.44 -13.24
CA LEU A 214 -11.63 -0.89 -13.65
C LEU A 214 -11.21 -2.15 -12.89
N VAL A 215 -11.41 -2.17 -11.56
CA VAL A 215 -11.12 -3.35 -10.72
C VAL A 215 -12.00 -4.53 -11.13
N HIS A 216 -13.29 -4.30 -11.35
CA HIS A 216 -14.21 -5.35 -11.80
C HIS A 216 -13.79 -5.93 -13.15
N ARG A 217 -13.41 -5.08 -14.11
CA ARG A 217 -12.90 -5.52 -15.42
C ARG A 217 -11.61 -6.31 -15.33
N ALA A 218 -10.67 -5.86 -14.51
CA ALA A 218 -9.37 -6.51 -14.36
C ALA A 218 -9.46 -7.85 -13.61
N THR A 219 -10.40 -7.96 -12.66
CA THR A 219 -10.43 -9.08 -11.70
C THR A 219 -11.64 -9.99 -11.83
N GLY A 220 -12.68 -9.56 -12.54
CA GLY A 220 -13.95 -10.27 -12.68
C GLY A 220 -14.88 -10.18 -11.46
N SER A 221 -14.56 -9.35 -10.47
CA SER A 221 -15.35 -9.20 -9.24
C SER A 221 -15.23 -7.79 -8.65
N ASP A 222 -16.21 -7.40 -7.83
CA ASP A 222 -16.18 -6.11 -7.13
C ASP A 222 -15.06 -6.06 -6.09
N LEU A 223 -14.70 -4.85 -5.66
CA LEU A 223 -13.64 -4.65 -4.67
C LEU A 223 -13.99 -5.35 -3.35
N SER A 224 -13.09 -6.19 -2.85
CA SER A 224 -13.26 -6.95 -1.61
C SER A 224 -12.01 -6.89 -0.73
N ALA A 225 -12.22 -6.73 0.58
CA ALA A 225 -11.14 -6.75 1.56
C ALA A 225 -10.57 -8.16 1.81
N GLU A 226 -11.27 -9.21 1.39
CA GLU A 226 -10.86 -10.60 1.63
C GLU A 226 -9.49 -10.92 1.04
N HIS A 227 -9.14 -10.33 -0.11
CA HIS A 227 -7.83 -10.51 -0.74
C HIS A 227 -6.70 -9.96 0.13
N LEU A 228 -6.88 -8.76 0.68
CA LEU A 228 -5.90 -8.15 1.57
C LEU A 228 -5.76 -8.93 2.88
N ILE A 229 -6.89 -9.33 3.49
CA ILE A 229 -6.88 -10.11 4.73
C ILE A 229 -6.21 -11.47 4.51
N ARG A 230 -6.48 -12.14 3.38
CA ARG A 230 -5.81 -13.40 3.02
C ARG A 230 -4.31 -13.20 2.83
N TYR A 231 -3.89 -12.19 2.07
CA TYR A 231 -2.47 -11.85 1.88
C TYR A 231 -1.74 -11.61 3.21
N LEU A 232 -2.28 -10.74 4.07
CA LEU A 232 -1.67 -10.43 5.36
C LEU A 232 -1.59 -11.66 6.27
N ASN A 233 -2.64 -12.49 6.32
CA ASN A 233 -2.63 -13.71 7.12
C ASN A 233 -1.59 -14.72 6.61
N THR A 234 -1.55 -14.97 5.29
CA THR A 234 -0.59 -15.90 4.69
C THR A 234 0.85 -15.45 4.90
N LYS A 235 1.11 -14.13 4.81
CA LYS A 235 2.45 -13.56 4.93
C LYS A 235 2.91 -13.45 6.39
N LEU A 236 2.11 -12.84 7.25
CA LEU A 236 2.56 -12.40 8.57
C LEU A 236 2.42 -13.50 9.63
N ARG A 237 1.36 -14.32 9.60
CA ARG A 237 1.18 -15.34 10.65
C ARG A 237 2.37 -16.30 10.78
N PRO A 238 2.97 -16.82 9.70
CA PRO A 238 4.14 -17.69 9.81
C PRO A 238 5.35 -16.99 10.43
N LEU A 239 5.54 -15.68 10.15
CA LEU A 239 6.63 -14.89 10.72
C LEU A 239 6.55 -14.81 12.25
N TYR A 240 5.33 -14.73 12.79
CA TYR A 240 5.08 -14.62 14.24
C TYR A 240 4.69 -15.94 14.91
N GLY A 241 4.67 -17.06 14.17
CA GLY A 241 4.29 -18.37 14.70
C GLY A 241 2.83 -18.48 15.15
N LEU A 242 1.90 -17.80 14.45
CA LEU A 242 0.47 -17.70 14.79
C LEU A 242 -0.46 -18.60 13.98
#